data_AF-A0A966I9L3-F1
#
_entry.id   AF-A0A966I9L3-F1
#
_cell.length_a   1.000
_cell.length_b   1.000
_cell.length_c   1.000
_cell.angle_alpha   90.00
_cell.angle_beta   90.00
_cell.angle_gamma   90.00
#
_symmetry.space_group_name_H-M   'P 1'
#
loop_
_entity.id
_entity.type
_entity.pdbx_description
1 polymer ?
#
loop_
_entity_poly.entity_id
_entity_poly.type
_entity_poly.pdbx_seq_one_letter_code
_entity_poly.pdbx_strand_id
1 'polypeptide(L)' 'MFARIFEYKFTNLDQAKIAANHLSMELGDKIEKFNINSLSITIGKCASISIVCKFENNSDMQNFEQFAS' A
#
# COMPACT_ATOMS: atom_id res chain seq x y z
N MET A 1 -9.85 9.24 10.93
CA MET A 1 -8.82 8.25 10.55
C MET A 1 -9.44 6.98 9.93
N PHE A 2 -9.15 6.76 8.65
CA PHE A 2 -9.56 5.62 7.83
C PHE A 2 -8.32 4.89 7.31
N ALA A 3 -8.46 3.63 6.90
CA ALA A 3 -7.35 2.88 6.35
C ALA A 3 -7.80 1.92 5.24
N ARG A 4 -6.99 1.83 4.20
CA ARG A 4 -7.07 0.78 3.19
C ARG A 4 -5.90 -0.18 3.36
N ILE A 5 -6.21 -1.47 3.39
CA ILE A 5 -5.22 -2.53 3.58
C ILE A 5 -5.24 -3.43 2.36
N PHE A 6 -4.06 -3.70 1.81
CA PHE A 6 -3.86 -4.69 0.75
C PHE A 6 -2.93 -5.78 1.25
N GLU A 7 -3.32 -7.03 1.02
CA GLU A 7 -2.52 -8.19 1.37
C GLU A 7 -2.25 -9.04 0.14
N TYR A 8 -0.98 -9.29 -0.11
CA TYR A 8 -0.52 -10.10 -1.21
C TYR A 8 0.33 -11.25 -0.69
N LYS A 9 0.27 -12.38 -1.39
CA LYS A 9 1.10 -13.55 -1.12
C LYS A 9 1.81 -13.96 -2.39
N PHE A 10 3.13 -14.06 -2.31
CA PHE A 10 3.99 -14.42 -3.42
C PHE A 10 4.49 -15.85 -3.27
N THR A 11 5.00 -16.42 -4.36
CA THR A 11 5.56 -17.78 -4.37
C THR A 11 6.87 -17.86 -3.58
N ASN A 12 7.68 -16.80 -3.60
CA ASN A 12 8.95 -16.74 -2.87
C ASN A 12 9.27 -15.32 -2.38
N LEU A 13 10.25 -15.26 -1.47
CA LEU A 13 10.63 -14.03 -0.78
C LEU A 13 11.27 -13.00 -1.70
N ASP A 14 11.94 -13.43 -2.78
CA ASP A 14 12.57 -12.52 -3.73
C ASP A 14 11.54 -11.78 -4.58
N GLN A 15 10.50 -12.48 -5.05
CA GLN A 15 9.35 -11.85 -5.70
C GLN A 15 8.66 -10.85 -4.76
N ALA A 16 8.47 -11.21 -3.49
CA ALA A 16 7.89 -10.30 -2.50
C ALA A 16 8.75 -9.03 -2.30
N LYS A 17 10.08 -9.16 -2.28
CA LYS A 17 10.97 -7.98 -2.19
C LYS A 17 10.89 -7.10 -3.43
N ILE A 18 10.90 -7.69 -4.63
CA ILE A 18 10.79 -6.94 -5.89
C ILE A 18 9.45 -6.20 -5.93
N ALA A 19 8.35 -6.88 -5.61
CA ALA A 19 7.03 -6.26 -5.55
C ALA A 19 6.95 -5.17 -4.49
N ALA A 20 7.49 -5.37 -3.29
CA ALA A 20 7.52 -4.34 -2.24
C ALA A 20 8.26 -3.08 -2.69
N ASN A 21 9.40 -3.23 -3.37
CA ASN A 21 10.15 -2.09 -3.91
C ASN A 21 9.34 -1.34 -4.97
N HIS A 22 8.72 -2.06 -5.91
CA HIS A 22 7.87 -1.46 -6.93
C HIS A 22 6.70 -0.70 -6.30
N LEU A 23 5.97 -1.35 -5.38
CA LEU A 23 4.83 -0.77 -4.67
C LEU A 23 5.24 0.45 -3.83
N SER A 24 6.43 0.43 -3.23
CA SER A 24 6.95 1.57 -2.47
C SER A 24 7.20 2.80 -3.35
N MET A 25 7.69 2.62 -4.58
CA MET A 25 7.88 3.72 -5.53
C MET A 25 6.53 4.21 -6.04
N GLU A 26 5.69 3.28 -6.51
CA GLU A 26 4.40 3.60 -7.12
C GLU A 26 3.46 4.31 -6.15
N LEU A 27 3.33 3.83 -4.90
CA LEU A 27 2.46 4.45 -3.89
C LEU A 27 3.12 5.68 -3.25
N GLY A 28 4.45 5.73 -3.19
CA GLY A 28 5.20 6.88 -2.69
C GLY A 28 4.88 8.15 -3.45
N ASP A 29 4.87 8.07 -4.79
CA ASP A 29 4.52 9.18 -5.68
C ASP A 29 3.05 9.64 -5.57
N LYS A 30 2.21 8.86 -4.89
CA LYS A 30 0.77 9.11 -4.73
C LYS A 30 0.41 9.62 -3.34
N ILE A 31 1.36 9.71 -2.42
CA ILE A 31 1.14 10.17 -1.04
C ILE A 31 0.52 11.57 -1.04
N GLU A 32 1.14 12.53 -1.73
CA GLU A 32 0.63 13.90 -1.81
C GLU A 32 -0.69 13.97 -2.59
N LYS A 33 -0.77 13.27 -3.73
CA LYS A 33 -1.93 13.29 -4.62
C LYS A 33 -3.24 12.88 -3.94
N PHE A 34 -3.19 11.86 -3.07
CA PHE A 34 -4.38 11.34 -2.38
C PHE A 34 -4.41 11.69 -0.89
N ASN A 35 -3.54 12.59 -0.43
CA ASN A 35 -3.46 12.99 0.98
C ASN A 35 -3.31 11.77 1.92
N ILE A 36 -2.38 10.86 1.59
CA ILE A 36 -2.08 9.68 2.42
C ILE A 36 -1.31 10.15 3.66
N ASN A 37 -1.92 10.06 4.84
CA ASN A 37 -1.29 10.44 6.11
C ASN A 37 -0.18 9.48 6.54
N SER A 38 -0.29 8.19 6.19
CA SER A 38 0.73 7.19 6.51
C SER A 38 0.65 6.03 5.52
N LEU A 39 1.79 5.69 4.91
CA LEU A 39 1.99 4.50 4.10
C LEU A 39 2.92 3.54 4.84
N SER A 40 2.53 2.27 4.96
CA SER A 40 3.37 1.23 5.56
C SER A 40 3.36 -0.02 4.69
N ILE A 41 4.53 -0.49 4.27
CA ILE A 41 4.69 -1.70 3.48
C ILE A 41 5.54 -2.68 4.29
N THR A 42 4.97 -3.83 4.61
CA THR A 42 5.60 -4.84 5.46
C THR A 42 5.77 -6.14 4.69
N ILE A 43 6.97 -6.70 4.67
CA ILE A 43 7.26 -8.02 4.09
C ILE A 43 7.31 -9.06 5.22
N GLY A 44 6.42 -10.04 5.17
CA GLY A 44 6.37 -11.16 6.10
C GLY A 44 7.28 -12.32 5.68
N LYS A 45 7.64 -13.18 6.66
CA LYS A 45 8.52 -14.35 6.46
C LYS A 45 7.99 -15.39 5.46
N CYS A 46 6.69 -15.38 5.17
CA CYS A 46 6.03 -16.30 4.24
C CYS A 46 5.81 -15.69 2.85
N ALA A 47 6.73 -14.82 2.40
CA ALA A 47 6.61 -14.09 1.14
C ALA A 47 5.27 -13.34 1.01
N SER A 48 4.78 -12.80 2.13
CA SER A 48 3.58 -11.98 2.17
C SER A 48 3.95 -10.51 2.21
N ILE A 49 3.12 -9.66 1.61
CA ILE A 49 3.22 -8.21 1.71
C ILE A 49 1.91 -7.68 2.29
N SER A 50 2.01 -6.83 3.30
CA SER A 50 0.90 -6.04 3.82
C SER A 50 1.17 -4.57 3.57
N ILE A 51 0.25 -3.91 2.89
CA ILE A 51 0.29 -2.47 2.58
C ILE A 51 -0.84 -1.82 3.36
N VAL A 52 -0.51 -0.81 4.15
CA VAL A 52 -1.48 -0.02 4.93
C VAL A 52 -1.36 1.44 4.52
N CYS A 53 -2.40 1.96 3.89
CA CYS A 53 -2.56 3.39 3.58
C CYS A 53 -3.57 3.97 4.56
N LYS A 54 -3.18 4.97 5.34
CA LYS A 54 -4.03 5.67 6.30
C LYS A 54 -4.37 7.07 5.80
N PHE A 55 -5.60 7.48 6.05
CA PHE A 55 -6.17 8.75 5.63
C PHE A 55 -6.86 9.42 6.82
N GLU A 56 -6.85 10.75 6.87
CA GLU A 56 -7.60 11.47 7.88
C GLU A 56 -9.11 11.41 7.57
N ASN A 57 -9.45 11.69 6.31
CA ASN A 57 -10.82 11.81 5.81
C ASN A 57 -11.26 10.58 5.00
N ASN A 58 -12.55 10.25 5.06
CA ASN A 58 -13.14 9.18 4.25
C ASN A 58 -13.12 9.50 2.74
N SER A 59 -13.31 10.77 2.38
CA SER A 59 -13.29 11.22 0.98
C SER A 59 -11.96 10.92 0.30
N ASP A 60 -10.85 11.16 1.02
CA ASP A 60 -9.49 10.93 0.51
C ASP A 60 -9.25 9.43 0.30
N MET A 61 -9.70 8.59 1.24
CA MET A 61 -9.67 7.13 1.09
C MET A 61 -10.52 6.65 -0.10
N GLN A 62 -11.74 7.16 -0.26
CA GLN A 62 -12.61 6.76 -1.39
C GLN A 62 -12.04 7.19 -2.74
N ASN A 63 -11.43 8.37 -2.82
CA ASN A 63 -10.73 8.82 -4.02
C ASN A 63 -9.53 7.92 -4.35
N PHE A 64 -8.79 7.51 -3.32
CA PHE A 64 -7.70 6.53 -3.47
C PHE A 64 -8.22 5.15 -3.90
N GLU A 65 -9.33 4.66 -3.33
CA GLU A 65 -9.93 3.37 -3.70
C GLU A 65 -10.38 3.36 -5.16
N GLN A 66 -10.89 4.46 -5.70
CA GLN A 66 -11.26 4.55 -7.13
C GLN A 66 -10.04 4.45 -8.06
N PHE A 67 -8.85 4.86 -7.60
CA PHE A 67 -7.60 4.69 -8.33
C PHE A 67 -7.03 3.26 -8.18
N ALA A 68 -7.16 2.68 -6.98
CA ALA A 68 -6.55 1.41 -6.62
C ALA A 68 -7.45 0.17 -6.90
N SER A 69 -8.67 0.36 -7.37
CA SER A 69 -9.61 -0.69 -7.80
C SER A 69 -9.34 -1.14 -9.23
#